data_AF-A0A1T2KTG6-F1
#
_entry.id   AF-A0A1T2KTG6-F1
#
_cell.length_a   1.000
_cell.length_b   1.000
_cell.length_c   1.000
_cell.angle_alpha   90.00
_cell.angle_beta   90.00
_cell.angle_gamma   90.00
#
_symmetry.space_group_name_H-M   'P 1'
#
loop_
_entity.id
_entity.type
_entity.pdbx_description
1 polymer ?
#
loop_
_entity_poly.entity_id
_entity_poly.type
_entity_poly.pdbx_seq_one_letter_code
_entity_poly.pdbx_strand_id
1 'polypeptide(L)'
;MAAICYVIAQMSPGLDADRAMLAGLIHDIGAIPILGAAEDYPEMLDRIIAEQNGEIGAMIMRTWGLSPILVDTAMHSDDWFRGPADTPDYVDLVILAQLLSFVGSPEMQKLPPPDLSPAYHKLVAGRLNPALSLAVLNEAEKEINAIEELLEGG
;
A
#
# COMPACT_ATOMS: atom_id res chain seq x y z
N MET A 1 -2.00 3.65 5.38
CA MET A 1 -2.13 2.90 4.11
C MET A 1 -3.53 3.00 3.51
N ALA A 2 -4.59 2.48 4.14
CA ALA A 2 -5.94 2.45 3.56
C ALA A 2 -6.45 3.82 3.03
N ALA A 3 -6.37 4.89 3.83
CA ALA A 3 -6.80 6.23 3.42
C ALA A 3 -5.96 6.82 2.27
N ILE A 4 -4.63 6.59 2.27
CA ILE A 4 -3.76 7.02 1.16
C ILE A 4 -4.17 6.33 -0.14
N CYS A 5 -4.41 5.02 -0.09
CA CYS A 5 -4.88 4.26 -1.25
C CYS A 5 -6.23 4.77 -1.77
N TYR A 6 -7.17 5.08 -0.88
CA TYR A 6 -8.47 5.66 -1.23
C TYR A 6 -8.32 6.99 -1.97
N VAL A 7 -7.53 7.93 -1.43
CA VAL A 7 -7.30 9.25 -2.04
C VAL A 7 -6.62 9.14 -3.40
N ILE A 8 -5.60 8.28 -3.54
CA ILE A 8 -4.92 8.06 -4.83
C ILE A 8 -5.91 7.53 -5.88
N ALA A 9 -6.80 6.60 -5.50
CA ALA A 9 -7.79 6.04 -6.41
C ALA A 9 -8.80 7.08 -6.88
N GLN A 10 -9.28 7.98 -6.01
CA GLN A 10 -10.17 9.08 -6.41
C GLN A 10 -9.55 9.98 -7.50
N MET A 11 -8.22 10.07 -7.53
CA MET A 11 -7.46 10.85 -8.49
C MET A 11 -7.00 10.05 -9.72
N SER A 12 -7.22 8.74 -9.74
CA SER A 12 -6.71 7.80 -10.75
C SER A 12 -7.86 7.15 -11.52
N PRO A 13 -8.12 7.58 -12.77
CA PRO A 13 -9.22 7.05 -13.56
C PRO A 13 -9.14 5.53 -13.73
N GLY A 14 -10.28 4.85 -13.56
CA GLY A 14 -10.40 3.40 -13.74
C GLY A 14 -10.18 2.57 -12.48
N LEU A 15 -9.80 3.19 -11.35
CA LEU A 15 -9.67 2.53 -10.06
C LEU A 15 -10.88 2.87 -9.16
N ASP A 16 -11.46 1.85 -8.55
CA ASP A 16 -12.48 1.98 -7.52
C ASP A 16 -11.85 2.25 -6.15
N ALA A 17 -12.31 3.31 -5.48
CA ALA A 17 -11.70 3.82 -4.26
C ALA A 17 -11.91 2.89 -3.04
N ASP A 18 -13.08 2.27 -2.91
CA ASP A 18 -13.37 1.33 -1.82
C ASP A 18 -12.50 0.07 -1.93
N ARG A 19 -12.32 -0.44 -3.15
CA ARG A 19 -11.38 -1.53 -3.43
C ARG A 19 -9.94 -1.14 -3.14
N ALA A 20 -9.54 0.10 -3.44
CA ALA A 20 -8.19 0.58 -3.16
C ALA A 20 -7.95 0.71 -1.65
N MET A 21 -8.94 1.22 -0.91
CA MET A 21 -8.91 1.28 0.54
C MET A 21 -8.74 -0.12 1.14
N LEU A 22 -9.52 -1.09 0.66
CA LEU A 22 -9.40 -2.48 1.09
C LEU A 22 -8.01 -3.04 0.77
N ALA A 23 -7.51 -2.88 -0.46
CA ALA A 23 -6.16 -3.31 -0.84
C ALA A 23 -5.08 -2.75 0.09
N GLY A 24 -5.12 -1.45 0.37
CA GLY A 24 -4.19 -0.81 1.30
C GLY A 24 -4.31 -1.32 2.74
N LEU A 25 -5.50 -1.74 3.17
CA LEU A 25 -5.72 -2.32 4.50
C LEU A 25 -5.11 -3.71 4.63
N ILE A 26 -5.15 -4.53 3.58
CA ILE A 26 -4.86 -5.97 3.68
C ILE A 26 -3.56 -6.41 3.01
N HIS A 27 -2.88 -5.57 2.21
CA HIS A 27 -1.68 -5.99 1.46
C HIS A 27 -0.60 -6.66 2.35
N ASP A 28 -0.38 -6.13 3.56
CA ASP A 28 0.60 -6.65 4.53
C ASP A 28 0.05 -7.68 5.53
N ILE A 29 -1.07 -8.34 5.21
CA ILE A 29 -1.69 -9.31 6.14
C ILE A 29 -0.79 -10.52 6.45
N GLY A 30 0.19 -10.81 5.60
CA GLY A 30 1.15 -11.89 5.82
C GLY A 30 2.09 -11.64 7.00
N ALA A 31 2.31 -10.39 7.39
CA ALA A 31 3.16 -10.04 8.52
C ALA A 31 2.57 -10.53 9.86
N ILE A 32 1.24 -10.60 9.99
CA ILE A 32 0.56 -10.99 11.23
C ILE A 32 0.96 -12.40 11.72
N PRO A 33 0.82 -13.48 10.93
CA PRO A 33 1.26 -14.80 11.37
C PRO A 33 2.79 -14.91 11.51
N ILE A 34 3.56 -14.14 10.74
CA ILE A 34 5.03 -14.11 10.88
C ILE A 34 5.41 -13.56 12.25
N LEU A 35 4.82 -12.42 12.65
CA LEU A 35 5.03 -11.80 13.96
C LEU A 35 4.71 -12.76 15.11
N GLY A 36 3.58 -13.47 15.03
CA GLY A 36 3.20 -14.45 16.05
C GLY A 36 4.11 -15.69 16.08
N ALA A 37 4.68 -16.10 14.95
CA ALA A 37 5.56 -17.27 14.88
C ALA A 37 7.01 -16.97 15.31
N ALA A 38 7.43 -15.71 15.22
CA ALA A 38 8.82 -15.29 15.44
C ALA A 38 9.01 -14.50 16.75
N GLU A 39 8.08 -14.59 17.71
CA GLU A 39 8.23 -14.00 19.06
C GLU A 39 9.56 -14.40 19.73
N ASP A 40 10.05 -15.61 19.45
CA ASP A 40 11.29 -16.15 20.01
C ASP A 40 12.56 -15.79 19.19
N TYR A 41 12.44 -15.15 18.02
CA TYR A 41 13.54 -14.87 17.08
C TYR A 41 13.53 -13.42 16.54
N PRO A 42 13.59 -12.41 17.42
CA PRO A 42 13.44 -11.00 17.03
C PRO A 42 14.51 -10.52 16.04
N GLU A 43 15.72 -11.08 16.07
CA GLU A 43 16.82 -10.72 15.17
C GLU A 43 16.62 -11.16 13.72
N MET A 44 15.74 -12.15 13.47
CA MET A 44 15.42 -12.64 12.13
C MET A 44 14.11 -12.09 11.59
N LEU A 45 13.30 -11.46 12.45
CA LEU A 45 11.93 -11.07 12.19
C LEU A 45 11.80 -10.15 10.96
N ASP A 46 12.52 -9.03 10.94
CA ASP A 46 12.46 -8.05 9.85
C ASP A 46 12.80 -8.68 8.50
N ARG A 47 13.77 -9.60 8.48
CA ARG A 47 14.19 -10.30 7.28
C ARG A 47 13.11 -11.28 6.80
N ILE A 48 12.51 -12.05 7.71
CA ILE A 48 11.46 -13.02 7.36
C ILE A 48 10.21 -12.27 6.87
N ILE A 49 9.85 -11.14 7.49
CA ILE A 49 8.76 -10.30 7.00
C ILE A 49 9.06 -9.84 5.58
N ALA A 50 10.24 -9.26 5.34
CA ALA A 50 10.63 -8.79 4.01
C ALA A 50 10.66 -9.89 2.94
N GLU A 51 11.03 -11.12 3.30
CA GLU A 51 11.13 -12.25 2.35
C GLU A 51 9.79 -12.99 2.16
N GLN A 52 8.93 -13.06 3.19
CA GLN A 52 7.78 -13.98 3.20
C GLN A 52 6.41 -13.31 3.33
N ASN A 53 6.31 -12.03 3.69
CA ASN A 53 5.04 -11.34 3.90
C ASN A 53 4.11 -11.47 2.68
N GLY A 54 4.62 -11.19 1.48
CA GLY A 54 3.78 -11.21 0.28
C GLY A 54 3.26 -12.60 -0.08
N GLU A 55 4.09 -13.63 0.01
CA GLU A 55 3.67 -15.02 -0.26
C GLU A 55 2.62 -15.51 0.75
N ILE A 56 2.87 -15.26 2.05
CA ILE A 56 1.96 -15.65 3.12
C ILE A 56 0.65 -14.87 3.02
N GLY A 57 0.72 -13.56 2.79
CA GLY A 57 -0.45 -12.71 2.58
C GLY A 57 -1.29 -13.18 1.41
N ALA A 58 -0.68 -13.48 0.27
CA ALA A 58 -1.36 -14.04 -0.90
C ALA A 58 -2.05 -15.38 -0.59
N MET A 59 -1.40 -16.28 0.18
CA MET A 59 -2.02 -17.53 0.62
C MET A 59 -3.24 -17.31 1.51
N ILE A 60 -3.16 -16.38 2.47
CA ILE A 60 -4.30 -16.03 3.35
C ILE A 60 -5.47 -15.52 2.53
N MET A 61 -5.22 -14.55 1.63
CA MET A 61 -6.26 -13.94 0.81
C MET A 61 -6.94 -14.95 -0.13
N ARG A 62 -6.18 -15.88 -0.72
CA ARG A 62 -6.73 -16.98 -1.52
C ARG A 62 -7.62 -17.90 -0.68
N THR A 63 -7.18 -18.22 0.54
CA THR A 63 -7.94 -19.06 1.48
C THR A 63 -9.26 -18.40 1.87
N TRP A 64 -9.27 -17.08 2.03
CA TRP A 64 -10.48 -16.29 2.33
C TRP A 64 -11.38 -16.06 1.11
N GLY A 65 -10.96 -16.49 -0.09
CA GLY A 65 -11.73 -16.31 -1.32
C GLY A 65 -11.75 -14.88 -1.84
N LEU A 66 -10.74 -14.07 -1.50
CA LEU A 66 -10.63 -12.71 -2.03
C LEU A 66 -10.26 -12.72 -3.51
N SER A 67 -10.54 -11.60 -4.18
CA SER A 67 -10.33 -11.48 -5.62
C SER A 67 -8.84 -11.58 -5.99
N PRO A 68 -8.49 -12.07 -7.20
CA PRO A 68 -7.11 -12.14 -7.67
C PRO A 68 -6.38 -10.80 -7.59
N ILE A 69 -7.09 -9.70 -7.85
CA ILE A 69 -6.55 -8.34 -7.76
C ILE A 69 -6.00 -8.05 -6.35
N LEU A 70 -6.73 -8.43 -5.30
CA LEU A 70 -6.28 -8.22 -3.91
C LEU A 70 -5.12 -9.15 -3.56
N VAL A 71 -5.18 -10.40 -4.02
CA VAL A 71 -4.09 -11.38 -3.85
C VAL A 71 -2.80 -10.84 -4.47
N ASP A 72 -2.88 -10.22 -5.66
CA ASP A 72 -1.73 -9.64 -6.35
C ASP A 72 -1.15 -8.45 -5.58
N THR A 73 -1.98 -7.67 -4.88
CA THR A 73 -1.47 -6.57 -4.04
C THR A 73 -0.61 -7.07 -2.88
N ALA A 74 -0.98 -8.17 -2.22
CA ALA A 74 -0.12 -8.75 -1.20
C ALA A 74 1.17 -9.31 -1.79
N MET A 75 1.08 -10.00 -2.93
CA MET A 75 2.23 -10.69 -3.52
C MET A 75 3.30 -9.73 -4.06
N HIS A 76 2.90 -8.54 -4.52
CA HIS A 76 3.74 -7.70 -5.38
C HIS A 76 3.92 -6.25 -4.93
N SER A 77 3.36 -5.86 -3.78
CA SER A 77 3.44 -4.48 -3.27
C SER A 77 4.87 -4.02 -2.96
N ASP A 78 5.77 -4.95 -2.62
CA ASP A 78 7.17 -4.63 -2.32
C ASP A 78 8.10 -4.69 -3.54
N ASP A 79 7.56 -5.02 -4.73
CA ASP A 79 8.30 -4.92 -6.00
C ASP A 79 8.25 -3.48 -6.52
N TRP A 80 9.12 -2.62 -5.98
CA TRP A 80 9.14 -1.18 -6.28
C TRP A 80 9.27 -0.83 -7.77
N PHE A 81 9.84 -1.76 -8.57
CA PHE A 81 10.11 -1.60 -9.98
C PHE A 81 9.26 -2.54 -10.85
N ARG A 82 8.12 -3.02 -10.31
CA ARG A 82 7.19 -3.91 -11.01
C ARG A 82 6.85 -3.33 -12.38
N GLY A 83 6.96 -4.22 -13.38
CA GLY A 83 7.14 -3.91 -14.80
C GLY A 83 6.10 -3.03 -15.52
N PRO A 84 6.27 -2.88 -16.84
CA PRO A 84 5.67 -1.82 -17.67
C PRO A 84 4.25 -2.17 -18.10
N ALA A 85 3.38 -2.61 -17.19
CA ALA A 85 1.95 -2.59 -17.49
C ALA A 85 1.57 -1.13 -17.78
N ASP A 86 1.15 -0.84 -19.01
CA ASP A 86 0.82 0.53 -19.45
C ASP A 86 -0.40 1.10 -18.72
N THR A 87 -1.25 0.22 -18.17
CA THR A 87 -2.45 0.59 -17.43
C THR A 87 -2.18 0.48 -15.93
N PRO A 88 -2.47 1.53 -15.13
CA PRO A 88 -2.35 1.46 -13.69
C PRO A 88 -3.31 0.41 -13.11
N ASP A 89 -2.83 -0.37 -12.14
CA ASP A 89 -3.64 -1.30 -11.37
C ASP A 89 -3.54 -1.06 -9.85
N TYR A 90 -4.17 -1.93 -9.06
CA TYR A 90 -4.17 -1.83 -7.60
C TYR A 90 -2.81 -2.14 -6.98
N VAL A 91 -1.94 -2.90 -7.65
CA VAL A 91 -0.57 -3.15 -7.17
C VAL A 91 0.26 -1.89 -7.33
N ASP A 92 0.19 -1.24 -8.49
CA ASP A 92 0.83 0.07 -8.70
C ASP A 92 0.34 1.08 -7.65
N LEU A 93 -0.96 1.08 -7.36
CA LEU A 93 -1.55 1.97 -6.35
C LEU A 93 -0.99 1.73 -4.95
N VAL A 94 -0.88 0.47 -4.51
CA VAL A 94 -0.34 0.13 -3.19
C VAL A 94 1.15 0.46 -3.11
N ILE A 95 1.93 0.16 -4.16
CA ILE A 95 3.36 0.54 -4.27
C ILE A 95 3.52 2.06 -4.05
N LEU A 96 2.75 2.87 -4.80
CA LEU A 96 2.81 4.32 -4.67
C LEU A 96 2.41 4.77 -3.26
N ALA A 97 1.33 4.22 -2.71
CA ALA A 97 0.85 4.56 -1.37
C ALA A 97 1.91 4.25 -0.30
N GLN A 98 2.61 3.10 -0.38
CA GLN A 98 3.70 2.75 0.53
C GLN A 98 4.82 3.79 0.44
N LEU A 99 5.31 4.07 -0.78
CA LEU A 99 6.37 5.06 -1.00
C LEU A 99 6.00 6.45 -0.46
N LEU A 100 4.74 6.88 -0.61
CA LEU A 100 4.27 8.15 -0.05
C LEU A 100 4.13 8.12 1.47
N SER A 101 3.71 6.99 2.05
CA SER A 101 3.50 6.84 3.50
C SER A 101 4.79 7.02 4.31
N PHE A 102 5.95 6.74 3.72
CA PHE A 102 7.25 6.92 4.35
C PHE A 102 7.86 8.30 4.10
N VAL A 103 7.22 9.20 3.34
CA VAL A 103 7.77 10.54 3.10
C VAL A 103 7.96 11.29 4.42
N GLY A 104 9.19 11.76 4.66
CA GLY A 104 9.54 12.47 5.89
C GLY A 104 9.89 11.56 7.09
N SER A 105 9.80 10.24 6.94
CA SER A 105 10.25 9.27 7.94
C SER A 105 11.73 8.90 7.79
N PRO A 106 12.41 8.40 8.84
CA PRO A 106 13.74 7.80 8.73
C PRO A 106 13.80 6.62 7.73
N GLU A 107 12.73 5.84 7.64
CA GLU A 107 12.59 4.66 6.78
C GLU A 107 12.70 5.00 5.29
N MET A 108 12.32 6.22 4.91
CA MET A 108 12.43 6.74 3.53
C MET A 108 13.83 6.55 2.95
N GLN A 109 14.88 6.64 3.78
CA GLN A 109 16.28 6.52 3.33
C GLN A 109 16.64 5.12 2.83
N LYS A 110 15.84 4.11 3.18
CA LYS A 110 16.03 2.71 2.77
C LYS A 110 15.23 2.36 1.52
N LEU A 111 14.36 3.26 1.07
CA LEU A 111 13.43 3.03 -0.03
C LEU A 111 13.91 3.76 -1.30
N PRO A 112 13.52 3.29 -2.49
CA PRO A 112 13.77 4.05 -3.70
C PRO A 112 12.98 5.37 -3.66
N PRO A 113 13.54 6.45 -4.23
CA PRO A 113 12.78 7.67 -4.48
C PRO A 113 11.47 7.37 -5.23
N PRO A 114 10.32 7.95 -4.83
CA PRO A 114 9.03 7.63 -5.45
C PRO A 114 9.01 7.83 -6.96
N ASP A 115 9.66 8.87 -7.45
CA ASP A 115 9.76 9.23 -8.87
C ASP A 115 10.61 8.28 -9.72
N LEU A 116 11.29 7.29 -9.11
CA LEU A 116 11.95 6.21 -9.84
C LEU A 116 11.05 4.97 -10.00
N SER A 117 9.93 4.89 -9.28
CA SER A 117 9.00 3.77 -9.40
C SER A 117 8.09 3.95 -10.62
N PRO A 118 7.89 2.90 -11.46
CA PRO A 118 6.91 2.94 -12.55
C PRO A 118 5.50 3.33 -12.08
N ALA A 119 5.10 2.91 -10.87
CA ALA A 119 3.78 3.22 -10.30
C ALA A 119 3.52 4.73 -10.20
N TYR A 120 4.55 5.51 -9.85
CA TYR A 120 4.49 6.97 -9.75
C TYR A 120 4.13 7.65 -11.07
N HIS A 121 4.56 7.07 -12.19
CA HIS A 121 4.31 7.62 -13.52
C HIS A 121 2.98 7.15 -14.14
N LYS A 122 2.43 6.00 -13.69
CA LYS A 122 1.17 5.45 -14.20
C LYS A 122 -0.06 6.09 -13.56
N LEU A 123 0.01 6.40 -12.26
CA LEU A 123 -1.13 6.87 -11.47
C LEU A 123 -1.37 8.37 -11.62
N VAL A 124 -2.58 8.80 -11.29
CA VAL A 124 -2.99 10.23 -11.36
C VAL A 124 -2.74 10.84 -12.74
N ALA A 125 -2.91 10.02 -13.79
CA ALA A 125 -2.62 10.38 -15.19
C ALA A 125 -1.19 10.92 -15.41
N GLY A 126 -0.21 10.44 -14.64
CA GLY A 126 1.20 10.85 -14.71
C GLY A 126 1.45 12.28 -14.22
N ARG A 127 0.51 12.88 -13.48
CA ARG A 127 0.61 14.28 -13.00
C ARG A 127 1.17 14.40 -11.58
N LEU A 128 1.59 13.28 -10.98
CA LEU A 128 2.21 13.29 -9.66
C LEU A 128 3.47 14.14 -9.66
N ASN A 129 3.59 14.93 -8.60
CA ASN A 129 4.73 15.77 -8.28
C ASN A 129 4.77 15.94 -6.75
N PRO A 130 5.85 16.47 -6.16
CA PRO A 130 5.96 16.59 -4.71
C PRO A 130 4.80 17.35 -4.04
N ALA A 131 4.27 18.41 -4.66
CA ALA A 131 3.15 19.17 -4.10
C ALA A 131 1.85 18.35 -4.09
N LEU A 132 1.61 17.58 -5.16
CA LEU A 132 0.44 16.70 -5.25
C LEU A 132 0.55 15.51 -4.30
N SER A 133 1.75 14.93 -4.16
CA SER A 133 2.03 13.88 -3.18
C SER A 133 1.74 14.35 -1.74
N LEU A 134 2.15 15.58 -1.39
CA LEU A 134 1.81 16.16 -0.09
C LEU A 134 0.30 16.41 0.08
N ALA A 135 -0.37 16.85 -0.99
CA ALA A 135 -1.83 17.03 -0.96
C ALA A 135 -2.56 15.70 -0.71
N VAL A 136 -2.10 14.60 -1.32
CA VAL A 136 -2.64 13.24 -1.06
C VAL A 136 -2.51 12.87 0.41
N LEU A 137 -1.33 13.10 1.02
CA LEU A 137 -1.10 12.77 2.43
C LEU A 137 -1.99 13.60 3.36
N ASN A 138 -2.08 14.91 3.13
CA ASN A 138 -2.94 15.79 3.92
C ASN A 138 -4.43 15.42 3.80
N GLU A 139 -4.88 14.99 2.62
CA GLU A 139 -6.27 14.57 2.44
C GLU A 139 -6.53 13.22 3.13
N ALA A 140 -5.59 12.27 3.04
CA ALA A 140 -5.69 11.01 3.74
C ALA A 140 -5.75 11.19 5.28
N GLU A 141 -5.03 12.17 5.83
CA GLU A 141 -5.10 12.52 7.25
C GLU A 141 -6.49 13.04 7.65
N LYS A 142 -7.12 13.88 6.81
CA LYS A 142 -8.49 14.35 7.05
C LYS A 142 -9.51 13.22 7.01
N GLU A 143 -9.39 12.30 6.06
CA GLU A 143 -10.27 11.13 5.96
C GLU A 143 -10.20 10.26 7.22
N ILE A 144 -9.00 10.06 7.78
CA ILE A 144 -8.83 9.32 9.05
C ILE A 144 -9.51 10.07 10.20
N ASN A 145 -9.24 11.36 10.36
CA ASN A 145 -9.82 12.17 11.44
C ASN A 145 -11.35 12.19 11.39
N ALA A 146 -11.93 12.27 10.18
CA ALA A 146 -13.37 12.24 10.00
C ALA A 146 -14.00 10.90 10.44
N ILE A 147 -13.31 9.77 10.21
CA ILE A 147 -13.75 8.45 10.67
C ILE A 147 -13.66 8.35 12.19
N GLU A 148 -12.60 8.86 12.81
CA GLU A 148 -12.43 8.85 14.27
C GLU A 148 -13.55 9.65 14.97
N GLU A 149 -13.87 10.85 14.48
CA GLU A 149 -14.97 11.66 15.02
C GLU A 149 -16.34 10.95 14.94
N LEU A 150 -16.58 10.17 13.88
CA LEU A 150 -17.81 9.39 13.73
C LEU A 150 -17.90 8.23 14.72
N LEU A 151 -16.78 7.61 15.08
CA LEU A 151 -16.72 6.50 16.03
C LEU A 151 -16.82 6.96 17.48
N GLU A 152 -16.29 8.16 17.80
CA GLU A 152 -16.40 8.75 19.13
C GLU A 152 -17.77 9.38 19.40
N GLY A 153 -18.50 9.74 18.35
CA GLY A 153 -19.84 10.34 18.42
C GLY A 153 -21.02 9.37 18.49
N GLY A 154 -20.80 8.05 18.51
CA GLY A 154 -21.83 6.99 18.52
C GLY A 154 -21.85 6.15 19.78
#